data_AF-A0A7C4EF26-F1
#
_entry.id   AF-A0A7C4EF26-F1
#
_cell.length_a   1.000
_cell.length_b   1.000
_cell.length_c   1.000
_cell.angle_alpha   90.00
_cell.angle_beta   90.00
_cell.angle_gamma   90.00
#
_symmetry.space_group_name_H-M   'P 1'
#
loop_
_entity.id
_entity.type
_entity.pdbx_description
1 polymer ?
#
loop_
_entity_poly.entity_id
_entity_poly.type
_entity_poly.pdbx_seq_one_letter_code
_entity_poly.pdbx_strand_id
1 'polypeptide(L)' 'MGPEGVVITKHGRPVAKLIPIETESAQLIGCMQGRIGINGDILSTGLMWDARS' A
#
# COMPACT_ATOMS: atom_id res chain seq x y z
N MET A 1 -9.82 0.58 15.56
CA MET A 1 -9.58 -0.79 16.06
C MET A 1 -9.54 -1.70 14.86
N GLY A 2 -8.37 -2.24 14.52
CA GLY A 2 -8.26 -3.25 13.48
C GLY A 2 -8.97 -4.55 13.93
N PRO A 3 -9.33 -5.44 13.00
CA PRO A 3 -9.97 -6.71 13.35
C PRO A 3 -9.02 -7.50 14.26
N GLU A 4 -9.52 -7.93 15.42
CA GLU A 4 -8.71 -8.55 16.48
C GLU A 4 -7.99 -9.86 16.05
N GLY A 5 -8.33 -10.40 14.88
CA GLY A 5 -7.77 -11.61 14.29
C GLY A 5 -8.39 -12.90 14.85
N VAL A 6 -8.10 -14.04 14.22
CA VAL A 6 -8.62 -15.36 14.62
C VAL A 6 -7.47 -16.23 15.14
N VAL A 7 -7.62 -16.78 16.35
CA VAL A 7 -6.63 -17.71 16.93
C VAL A 7 -6.90 -19.13 16.45
N ILE A 8 -5.88 -19.76 15.88
CA ILE A 8 -5.92 -21.15 15.41
C ILE A 8 -5.28 -22.03 16.48
N THR A 9 -6.01 -23.04 16.94
CA THR A 9 -5.54 -24.00 17.96
C THR A 9 -5.35 -25.41 17.39
N LYS A 10 -4.33 -26.12 17.87
CA LYS A 10 -4.12 -27.55 17.63
C LYS A 10 -4.08 -28.28 18.98
N HIS A 11 -5.00 -29.23 19.21
CA HIS A 11 -5.17 -29.93 20.50
C HIS A 11 -5.38 -28.98 21.70
N GLY A 12 -6.20 -27.93 21.52
CA GLY A 12 -6.46 -26.93 22.57
C GLY A 12 -5.30 -25.96 22.82
N ARG A 13 -4.18 -26.08 22.10
CA ARG A 13 -3.03 -25.18 22.22
C ARG A 13 -3.00 -24.19 21.05
N PRO A 14 -2.86 -22.88 21.29
CA PRO A 14 -2.68 -21.89 20.24
C PRO A 14 -1.42 -22.21 19.42
N VAL A 15 -1.53 -22.19 18.10
CA VAL A 15 -0.40 -22.47 17.18
C VAL A 15 -0.20 -21.39 16.13
N ALA A 16 -1.23 -20.62 15.79
CA ALA A 16 -1.14 -19.52 14.86
C ALA A 16 -2.22 -18.47 15.14
N LYS A 17 -2.05 -17.28 14.58
CA LYS A 17 -3.06 -16.22 14.56
C LYS A 17 -3.22 -15.73 13.12
N LEU A 18 -4.42 -15.87 12.58
CA LEU A 18 -4.78 -15.29 11.29
C LEU A 18 -5.16 -13.83 11.52
N ILE A 19 -4.43 -12.92 10.89
CA ILE A 19 -4.74 -11.49 10.87
C ILE A 19 -4.88 -11.05 9.41
N PRO A 20 -5.72 -10.05 9.11
CA PRO A 20 -5.71 -9.42 7.80
C PRO A 20 -4.34 -8.81 7.52
N ILE A 21 -3.89 -8.95 6.28
CA ILE A 21 -2.68 -8.27 5.82
C ILE A 21 -3.05 -6.80 5.62
N GLU A 22 -2.41 -5.92 6.38
CA GLU A 22 -2.50 -4.50 6.13
C GLU A 22 -1.62 -4.15 4.93
N THR A 23 -2.18 -3.43 3.96
CA THR A 23 -1.38 -2.80 2.91
C THR A 23 -0.77 -1.54 3.53
N GLU A 24 0.55 -1.55 3.76
CA GLU A 24 1.27 -0.50 4.51
C GLU A 24 0.97 0.93 4.02
N SER A 25 0.66 1.08 2.73
CA SER A 25 0.40 2.36 2.09
C SER A 25 -1.08 2.68 1.87
N ALA A 26 -2.03 1.80 2.21
CA ALA A 26 -3.45 2.03 1.95
C ALA A 26 -3.96 3.31 2.63
N GLN A 27 -3.47 3.60 3.84
CA GLN A 27 -3.80 4.83 4.58
C GLN A 27 -3.12 6.08 4.02
N LEU A 28 -2.06 5.93 3.22
CA LEU A 28 -1.31 7.05 2.63
C LEU A 28 -1.92 7.49 1.30
N ILE A 29 -2.66 6.62 0.60
CA ILE A 29 -3.29 6.97 -0.68
C ILE A 29 -4.30 8.11 -0.47
N GLY A 30 -4.04 9.25 -1.11
CA GLY A 30 -4.91 10.42 -1.06
C GLY A 30 -4.80 11.29 0.19
N CYS A 31 -3.95 10.95 1.18
CA CYS A 31 -3.85 11.70 2.44
C CYS A 31 -3.37 13.16 2.26
N MET A 32 -2.72 13.46 1.12
CA MET A 32 -2.25 14.78 0.74
C MET A 32 -3.13 15.50 -0.29
N GLN A 33 -4.33 14.98 -0.60
CA GLN A 33 -5.22 15.62 -1.58
C GLN A 33 -5.52 17.07 -1.18
N GLY A 34 -5.29 18.01 -2.10
CA GLY A 34 -5.48 19.45 -1.86
C GLY A 34 -4.44 20.10 -0.93
N ARG A 35 -3.44 19.34 -0.44
CA ARG A 35 -2.37 19.86 0.45
C ARG A 35 -1.02 20.01 -0.25
N ILE A 36 -0.85 19.43 -1.44
CA ILE A 36 0.37 19.53 -2.26
C ILE A 36 0.03 19.99 -3.67
N GLY A 37 0.96 20.72 -4.28
CA GLY A 37 0.91 21.08 -5.70
C GLY A 37 1.82 20.19 -6.54
N ILE A 38 1.49 20.04 -7.82
CA ILE A 38 2.36 19.40 -8.81
C ILE A 38 3.36 20.45 -9.29
N ASN A 39 4.66 20.11 -9.28
CA ASN A 39 5.71 20.96 -9.82
C ASN A 39 6.31 20.31 -11.08
N GLY A 40 6.19 20.97 -12.23
CA GLY A 40 6.58 20.43 -13.52
C GLY A 40 5.62 19.36 -14.07
N ASP A 41 6.11 18.59 -15.06
CA ASP A 41 5.38 17.45 -15.62
C ASP A 41 5.84 16.15 -14.96
N ILE A 42 5.07 15.67 -13.99
CA ILE A 42 5.35 14.43 -13.24
C ILE A 42 4.92 13.16 -13.98
N LEU A 43 4.24 13.29 -15.13
CA LEU A 43 3.81 12.16 -15.96
C LEU A 43 4.77 11.90 -17.12
N SER A 44 5.79 12.73 -17.26
CA SER A 44 6.91 12.54 -18.18
C SER A 44 8.12 11.90 -17.48
N THR A 45 8.99 11.27 -18.25
CA THR A 45 10.31 10.81 -17.79
C THR A 45 11.38 11.90 -17.94
N GLY A 46 11.05 13.02 -18.57
CA GLY A 46 12.02 14.04 -18.98
C GLY A 46 12.90 13.62 -20.16
N LEU A 47 12.72 12.41 -20.70
CA LEU A 47 13.46 11.89 -21.84
C LEU A 47 12.59 11.93 -23.09
N MET A 48 13.15 12.44 -24.19
CA MET A 48 12.53 12.29 -25.51
C MET A 48 12.83 10.89 -26.03
N TRP A 49 11.78 10.11 -26.32
CA TRP A 49 11.92 8.80 -26.94
C TRP A 49 12.31 8.96 -28.42
N ASP A 50 13.48 8.46 -28.83
CA ASP A 50 13.94 8.41 -30.23
C ASP A 50 13.79 6.98 -30.77
N ALA A 51 12.67 6.75 -31.47
CA ALA A 51 12.23 5.44 -31.95
C ALA A 51 12.91 5.00 -33.27
N ARG A 52 14.18 5.31 -33.50
CA ARG A 52 14.84 4.95 -34.77
C ARG A 52 15.06 3.43 -34.84
N SER A 53 14.34 2.82 -35.77
CA SER A 53 14.46 1.43 -36.25
C SER A 53 15.57 1.26 -37.27
#